data_AF-L7LBA4-F1
#
_entry.id   AF-L7LBA4-F1
#
_cell.length_a   1.000
_cell.length_b   1.000
_cell.length_c   1.000
_cell.angle_alpha   90.00
_cell.angle_beta   90.00
_cell.angle_gamma   90.00
#
_symmetry.space_group_name_H-M   'P 1'
#
loop_
_entity.id
_entity.type
_entity.pdbx_description
1 polymer ?
#
loop_
_entity_poly.entity_id
_entity_poly.type
_entity_poly.pdbx_seq_one_letter_code
_entity_poly.pdbx_strand_id
1 'polypeptide(L)'
;MSGSTIRYNFGSLDALASDLKTQFGRLEELSGQLKRQVHALAANWESGGAASYQQAQVEWDRLFGDARLRLDGLGTGVSKASARMLETDQRVGRSFTT
;
A
#
# COMPACT_ATOMS: atom_id res chain seq x y z
N MET A 1 20.62 -14.85 -31.04
CA MET A 1 19.33 -14.13 -30.98
C MET A 1 19.22 -13.52 -29.60
N SER A 2 19.34 -12.20 -29.49
CA SER A 2 19.19 -11.50 -28.21
C SER A 2 17.71 -11.43 -27.90
N GLY A 3 17.22 -12.39 -27.12
CA GLY A 3 15.90 -12.31 -26.52
C GLY A 3 15.87 -11.03 -25.70
N SER A 4 15.14 -10.04 -26.19
CA SER A 4 14.82 -8.83 -25.46
C SER A 4 13.95 -9.26 -24.29
N THR A 5 14.60 -9.74 -23.21
CA THR A 5 14.01 -9.81 -21.88
C THR A 5 13.38 -8.45 -21.68
N ILE A 6 12.05 -8.42 -21.63
CA ILE A 6 11.35 -7.21 -21.28
C ILE A 6 11.78 -6.93 -19.84
N ARG A 7 12.80 -6.08 -19.69
CA ARG A 7 13.45 -5.75 -18.42
C ARG A 7 12.52 -4.79 -17.68
N TYR A 8 11.36 -5.30 -17.30
CA TYR A 8 10.48 -4.65 -16.37
C TYR A 8 11.16 -4.70 -15.00
N ASN A 9 11.24 -3.54 -14.36
CA ASN A 9 11.93 -3.35 -13.10
C ASN A 9 11.07 -3.87 -11.93
N PHE A 10 10.62 -5.13 -11.99
CA PHE A 10 9.74 -5.74 -10.98
C PHE A 10 10.35 -5.71 -9.58
N GLY A 11 11.67 -5.88 -9.47
CA GLY A 11 12.37 -5.70 -8.19
C GLY A 11 12.18 -4.30 -7.61
N SER A 12 12.14 -3.25 -8.45
CA SER A 12 11.84 -1.90 -7.98
C SER A 12 10.36 -1.70 -7.61
N LEU A 13 9.44 -2.43 -8.26
CA LEU A 13 8.02 -2.37 -7.92
C LEU A 13 7.69 -3.12 -6.62
N ASP A 14 8.30 -4.29 -6.41
CA ASP A 14 8.20 -5.03 -5.14
C ASP A 14 8.82 -4.22 -3.99
N ALA A 15 9.98 -3.61 -4.22
CA ALA A 15 10.61 -2.72 -3.25
C ALA A 15 9.70 -1.51 -2.92
N LEU A 16 9.15 -0.85 -3.95
CA LEU A 16 8.21 0.25 -3.77
C LEU A 16 6.96 -0.17 -3.00
N ALA A 17 6.37 -1.34 -3.30
CA ALA A 17 5.20 -1.85 -2.60
C ALA A 17 5.51 -2.13 -1.12
N SER A 18 6.68 -2.72 -0.83
CA SER A 18 7.16 -2.96 0.53
C SER A 18 7.39 -1.66 1.31
N ASP A 19 8.04 -0.68 0.67
CA ASP A 19 8.29 0.64 1.26
C ASP A 19 6.98 1.37 1.55
N LEU A 20 6.04 1.38 0.60
CA LEU A 20 4.73 1.97 0.78
C LEU A 20 3.97 1.28 1.93
N LYS A 21 4.00 -0.05 2.03
CA LYS A 21 3.39 -0.78 3.15
C LYS A 21 3.98 -0.37 4.50
N THR A 22 5.30 -0.17 4.55
CA THR A 22 6.01 0.30 5.75
C THR A 22 5.60 1.73 6.12
N GLN A 23 5.55 2.63 5.14
CA GLN A 23 5.11 4.01 5.36
C GLN A 23 3.66 4.06 5.84
N PHE A 24 2.79 3.20 5.29
CA PHE A 24 1.40 3.08 5.74
C PHE A 24 1.27 2.61 7.18
N GLY A 25 2.07 1.63 7.61
CA GLY A 25 2.09 1.21 9.01
C GLY A 25 2.47 2.34 9.97
N ARG A 26 3.47 3.15 9.60
CA ARG A 26 3.85 4.34 10.38
C ARG A 26 2.75 5.39 10.43
N LEU A 27 2.05 5.59 9.31
CA LEU A 27 0.92 6.52 9.21
C LEU A 27 -0.25 6.06 10.11
N GLU A 28 -0.50 4.75 10.17
CA GLU A 28 -1.50 4.14 11.04
C GLU A 28 -1.18 4.37 12.53
N GLU A 29 0.08 4.15 12.93
CA GLU A 29 0.53 4.43 14.29
C GLU A 29 0.36 5.90 14.67
N LEU A 30 0.76 6.82 13.79
CA LEU A 30 0.63 8.26 14.01
C LEU A 30 -0.83 8.68 14.14
N SER A 31 -1.71 8.15 13.27
CA SER A 31 -3.15 8.39 13.36
C SER A 31 -3.72 7.89 14.69
N GLY A 32 -3.33 6.68 15.12
CA GLY A 32 -3.73 6.14 16.42
C GLY A 32 -3.24 6.98 17.60
N GLN A 33 -2.01 7.52 17.54
CA GLN A 33 -1.48 8.43 18.54
C GLN A 33 -2.29 9.74 18.61
N LEU A 34 -2.59 10.34 17.45
CA LEU A 34 -3.38 11.56 17.37
C LEU A 34 -4.79 11.35 17.94
N LYS A 35 -5.46 10.24 17.57
CA LYS A 35 -6.77 9.88 18.14
C LYS A 35 -6.74 9.84 19.67
N ARG A 36 -5.74 9.17 20.25
CA ARG A 36 -5.61 9.07 21.72
C ARG A 36 -5.40 10.44 22.38
N GLN A 37 -4.54 11.27 21.80
CA GLN A 37 -4.29 12.62 22.31
C GLN A 37 -5.54 13.48 22.26
N VAL A 38 -6.28 13.45 21.15
CA VAL A 38 -7.51 14.23 21.02
C VAL A 38 -8.61 13.71 21.93
N HIS A 39 -8.76 12.39 22.12
CA HIS A 39 -9.69 11.85 23.11
C HIS A 39 -9.37 12.32 24.54
N ALA A 40 -8.09 12.41 24.90
CA ALA A 40 -7.68 12.94 26.20
C ALA A 40 -7.99 14.44 26.35
N LEU A 41 -7.83 15.22 25.27
CA LEU A 41 -8.13 16.66 25.24
C LEU A 41 -9.62 16.97 25.13
N ALA A 42 -10.41 16.10 24.51
CA ALA A 42 -11.84 16.26 24.32
C ALA A 42 -12.61 16.31 25.64
N ALA A 43 -12.09 15.70 26.71
CA ALA A 43 -12.63 15.83 28.06
C ALA A 43 -12.61 17.29 28.58
N ASN A 44 -11.76 18.14 28.00
CA ASN A 44 -11.59 19.55 28.38
C ASN A 44 -12.06 20.54 27.31
N TRP A 45 -12.66 20.08 26.20
CA TRP A 45 -13.11 20.97 25.11
C TRP A 45 -14.56 21.43 25.33
N GLU A 46 -14.73 22.68 25.78
CA GLU A 46 -16.01 23.39 25.70
C GLU A 46 -16.42 23.57 24.23
N SER A 47 -17.64 23.12 23.93
CA SER A 47 -18.41 23.11 22.68
C SER A 47 -17.78 23.75 21.42
N GLY A 48 -17.41 22.91 20.44
CA GLY A 48 -17.18 23.30 19.03
C GLY A 48 -16.07 22.51 18.34
N GLY A 49 -14.88 22.45 18.93
CA GLY A 49 -13.69 21.81 18.33
C GLY A 49 -13.82 20.28 18.18
N ALA A 50 -14.52 19.63 19.10
CA ALA A 50 -14.70 18.18 19.10
C ALA A 50 -15.46 17.67 17.85
N ALA A 51 -16.49 18.39 17.40
CA ALA A 51 -17.30 17.99 16.25
C ALA A 51 -16.54 18.13 14.92
N SER A 52 -15.81 19.23 14.76
CA SER A 52 -14.95 19.46 13.58
C SER A 52 -13.84 18.42 13.50
N TYR A 53 -13.22 18.09 14.64
CA TYR A 53 -12.23 17.02 14.68
C TYR A 53 -12.83 15.66 14.34
N GLN A 54 -14.00 15.31 14.88
CA GLN A 54 -14.67 14.05 14.55
C GLN A 54 -14.95 13.91 13.06
N GLN A 55 -15.37 14.98 12.38
CA GLN A 55 -15.56 14.98 10.93
C GLN A 55 -14.24 14.74 10.18
N ALA A 56 -13.18 15.49 10.53
CA ALA A 56 -11.86 15.30 9.94
C ALA A 56 -11.32 13.87 10.19
N GLN A 57 -11.62 13.30 11.35
CA GLN A 57 -11.21 11.95 11.71
C GLN A 57 -11.92 10.88 10.86
N VAL A 58 -13.21 11.04 10.60
CA VAL A 58 -13.98 10.13 9.73
C VAL A 58 -13.47 10.22 8.29
N GLU A 59 -13.23 11.43 7.79
CA GLU A 59 -12.69 11.62 6.44
C GLU A 59 -11.29 11.02 6.29
N TRP A 60 -10.44 11.22 7.29
CA TRP A 60 -9.12 10.60 7.36
C TRP A 60 -9.21 9.07 7.32
N ASP A 61 -10.05 8.46 8.17
CA ASP A 61 -10.21 7.01 8.24
C ASP A 61 -10.71 6.44 6.90
N ARG A 62 -11.60 7.17 6.22
CA ARG A 62 -12.08 6.81 4.87
C ARG A 62 -10.95 6.84 3.84
N LEU A 63 -10.22 7.95 3.75
CA LEU A 63 -9.11 8.12 2.80
C LEU A 63 -8.00 7.11 3.06
N PHE A 64 -7.72 6.82 4.33
CA PHE A 64 -6.73 5.83 4.74
C PHE A 64 -7.13 4.43 4.29
N GLY A 65 -8.40 4.04 4.51
CA GLY A 65 -8.94 2.76 4.05
C GLY A 65 -8.86 2.60 2.52
N ASP A 66 -9.29 3.63 1.78
CA ASP A 66 -9.24 3.65 0.31
C ASP A 66 -7.79 3.50 -0.20
N ALA A 67 -6.83 4.18 0.44
CA ALA A 67 -5.44 4.13 0.05
C ALA A 67 -4.79 2.77 0.36
N ARG A 68 -5.14 2.16 1.50
CA ARG A 68 -4.70 0.80 1.84
C ARG A 68 -5.22 -0.24 0.83
N LEU A 69 -6.49 -0.14 0.45
CA LEU A 69 -7.08 -1.04 -0.54
C LEU A 69 -6.36 -0.96 -1.90
N ARG A 70 -6.01 0.26 -2.35
CA ARG A 70 -5.25 0.48 -3.58
C ARG A 70 -3.85 -0.11 -3.49
N LEU A 71 -3.19 0.01 -2.33
CA LEU A 71 -1.87 -0.55 -2.09
C LEU A 71 -1.85 -2.07 -2.11
N ASP A 72 -2.81 -2.71 -1.45
CA ASP A 72 -2.96 -4.16 -1.49
C ASP A 72 -3.25 -4.66 -2.91
N GLY A 73 -4.03 -3.89 -3.68
CA GLY A 73 -4.27 -4.13 -5.10
C GLY A 73 -2.99 -4.04 -5.93
N LEU A 74 -2.15 -3.03 -5.70
CA LEU A 74 -0.86 -2.87 -6.37
C LEU A 74 0.08 -4.03 -6.05
N GLY A 75 0.23 -4.38 -4.78
CA GLY A 75 1.07 -5.52 -4.36
C GLY A 75 0.61 -6.84 -4.98
N THR A 76 -0.71 -7.10 -4.98
CA THR A 76 -1.29 -8.28 -5.64
C THR A 76 -1.03 -8.28 -7.14
N GLY A 77 -1.15 -7.12 -7.79
CA GLY A 77 -0.90 -6.95 -9.22
C GLY A 77 0.55 -7.26 -9.60
N VAL A 78 1.51 -6.72 -8.84
CA VAL A 78 2.95 -6.96 -9.04
C VAL A 78 3.28 -8.45 -8.85
N SER A 79 2.78 -9.07 -7.79
CA SER A 79 2.99 -10.51 -7.52
C SER A 79 2.41 -11.40 -8.63
N LYS A 80 1.19 -11.12 -9.11
CA LYS A 80 0.57 -11.85 -10.24
C LYS A 80 1.35 -11.69 -11.54
N ALA A 81 1.86 -10.49 -11.81
CA ALA A 81 2.68 -10.23 -12.99
C ALA A 81 4.00 -11.02 -12.94
N SER A 82 4.66 -11.03 -11.78
CA SER A 82 5.88 -11.81 -11.53
C SER A 82 5.66 -13.31 -11.77
N ALA A 83 4.59 -13.89 -11.20
CA ALA A 83 4.26 -15.31 -11.37
C ALA A 83 3.99 -15.70 -12.83
N ARG A 84 3.20 -14.90 -13.57
CA ARG A 84 2.93 -15.14 -15.00
C ARG A 84 4.18 -15.08 -15.86
N MET A 85 5.13 -14.21 -15.50
CA MET A 85 6.35 -14.07 -16.26
C MET A 85 7.31 -15.24 -16.02
N LEU A 86 7.45 -15.69 -14.77
CA LEU A 86 8.20 -16.90 -14.44
C LEU A 86 7.67 -18.12 -15.20
N GLU A 87 6.36 -18.29 -15.24
CA GLU A 87 5.71 -19.36 -16.01
C GLU A 87 6.02 -19.25 -17.51
N THR A 88 6.00 -18.03 -18.05
CA THR A 88 6.28 -17.76 -19.46
C THR A 88 7.74 -18.05 -19.80
N ASP A 89 8.69 -17.60 -18.97
CA ASP A 89 10.12 -17.89 -19.15
C ASP A 89 10.41 -19.38 -19.08
N GLN A 90 9.82 -20.11 -18.13
CA GLN A 90 9.95 -21.58 -18.05
C GLN A 90 9.36 -22.29 -19.27
N ARG A 91 8.23 -21.82 -19.79
CA ARG A 91 7.61 -22.37 -21.01
C ARG A 91 8.49 -22.13 -22.24
N VAL A 92 9.00 -20.91 -22.39
CA VAL A 92 9.89 -20.53 -23.50
C VAL A 92 11.23 -21.27 -23.41
N GLY A 93 11.86 -21.35 -22.23
CA GLY A 93 13.12 -22.08 -22.04
C GLY A 93 13.02 -23.56 -22.41
N ARG A 94 11.90 -24.22 -22.10
CA ARG A 94 11.62 -25.61 -22.52
C ARG A 94 11.52 -25.77 -24.04
N SER A 95 11.03 -24.75 -24.74
CA SER A 95 10.92 -24.79 -26.21
C SER A 95 12.27 -24.68 -26.93
N PHE A 96 13.32 -24.21 -26.26
CA PHE A 96 14.68 -24.10 -26.81
C PHE A 96 15.59 -25.28 -26.46
N THR A 97 15.12 -26.23 -25.64
CA THR A 97 15.88 -27.42 -25.22
C THR A 97 15.44 -28.70 -25.95
N THR A 98 14.60 -28.59 -26.97
CA THR A 98 14.23 -29.65 -27.93
C THR A 98 14.83 -29.31 -29.30
#